data_AF-A0A2E5JJU9-F1
#
_entry.id   AF-A0A2E5JJU9-F1
#
_cell.length_a   1.000
_cell.length_b   1.000
_cell.length_c   1.000
_cell.angle_alpha   90.00
_cell.angle_beta   90.00
_cell.angle_gamma   90.00
#
_symmetry.space_group_name_H-M   'P 1'
#
loop_
_entity.id
_entity.type
_entity.pdbx_description
1 polymer ?
#
loop_
_entity_poly.entity_id
_entity_poly.type
_entity_poly.pdbx_seq_one_letter_code
_entity_poly.pdbx_strand_id
1 'polypeptide(L)'
;MTKPLILLFLALCALVPAMGRAQNTKVTVLANIPKAIDLSFNRVEWDSLDVIKLYTSDGRAHELICSFNPWYGESRSRIEYKNQYRIRVAQFSMDDHACLKLFNFSKIAFEGVNQEHPVNISIDLIQNHITNIELPAVDFYEKSPNLGKKAQTANLKF
;
A
#
# COMPACT_ATOMS: atom_id res chain seq x y z
N MET A 1 -7.65 -72.55 -45.47
CA MET A 1 -7.61 -72.88 -44.03
C MET A 1 -7.53 -71.57 -43.24
N THR A 2 -8.46 -71.42 -42.28
CA THR A 2 -8.45 -70.58 -41.06
C THR A 2 -8.24 -69.04 -41.12
N LYS A 3 -9.36 -68.30 -40.94
CA LYS A 3 -9.45 -67.08 -40.08
C LYS A 3 -9.34 -67.52 -38.57
N PRO A 4 -9.42 -66.68 -37.50
CA PRO A 4 -9.68 -65.21 -37.36
C PRO A 4 -8.90 -64.52 -36.18
N LEU A 5 -9.34 -63.31 -35.76
CA LEU A 5 -9.15 -62.67 -34.43
C LEU A 5 -7.69 -62.27 -34.08
N ILE A 6 -7.35 -61.01 -33.78
CA ILE A 6 -7.76 -60.26 -32.58
C ILE A 6 -7.71 -58.77 -32.94
N LEU A 7 -8.90 -58.18 -33.05
CA LEU A 7 -9.13 -56.76 -33.22
C LEU A 7 -9.90 -56.32 -31.96
N LEU A 8 -9.28 -56.48 -30.79
CA LEU A 8 -9.95 -56.15 -29.52
C LEU A 8 -8.96 -56.08 -28.36
N PHE A 9 -8.09 -55.08 -28.32
CA PHE A 9 -7.54 -54.62 -27.05
C PHE A 9 -7.24 -53.12 -27.12
N LEU A 10 -7.91 -52.38 -26.23
CA LEU A 10 -7.61 -51.01 -25.82
C LEU A 10 -8.14 -49.88 -26.73
N ALA A 11 -9.37 -50.05 -27.22
CA ALA A 11 -10.33 -48.94 -27.26
C ALA A 11 -10.87 -48.69 -25.83
N LEU A 12 -10.06 -48.08 -24.96
CA LEU A 12 -10.49 -47.70 -23.60
C LEU A 12 -9.62 -46.59 -23.00
N CYS A 13 -9.29 -45.57 -23.79
CA CYS A 13 -8.78 -44.28 -23.28
C CYS A 13 -9.64 -43.09 -23.74
N ALA A 14 -10.82 -43.34 -24.31
CA ALA A 14 -11.83 -42.31 -24.46
C ALA A 14 -12.69 -42.30 -23.19
N LEU A 15 -12.89 -41.10 -22.63
CA LEU A 15 -13.92 -40.75 -21.63
C LEU A 15 -13.52 -40.82 -20.16
N VAL A 16 -12.47 -40.09 -19.75
CA VAL A 16 -12.70 -39.13 -18.65
C VAL A 16 -11.84 -37.89 -18.93
N PRO A 17 -12.35 -36.83 -19.58
CA PRO A 17 -11.82 -35.53 -19.25
C PRO A 17 -12.25 -35.31 -17.80
N ALA A 18 -11.28 -35.30 -16.88
CA ALA A 18 -11.46 -34.73 -15.56
C ALA A 18 -11.73 -33.23 -15.77
N MET A 19 -12.94 -32.92 -16.22
CA MET A 19 -13.52 -31.59 -16.15
C MET A 19 -13.73 -31.35 -14.66
N GLY A 20 -12.66 -30.91 -14.00
CA GLY A 20 -12.77 -30.11 -12.81
C GLY A 20 -13.65 -28.93 -13.19
N ARG A 21 -14.96 -29.08 -12.97
CA ARG A 21 -15.92 -28.00 -13.03
C ARG A 21 -15.37 -26.98 -12.04
N ALA A 22 -14.76 -25.91 -12.55
CA ALA A 22 -14.50 -24.74 -11.75
C ALA A 22 -15.87 -24.31 -11.25
N GLN A 23 -16.20 -24.70 -10.03
CA GLN A 23 -17.35 -24.16 -9.34
C GLN A 23 -17.04 -22.68 -9.25
N ASN A 24 -17.79 -21.87 -9.99
CA ASN A 24 -17.77 -20.42 -9.84
C ASN A 24 -18.29 -20.15 -8.44
N THR A 25 -17.39 -20.22 -7.46
CA THR A 25 -17.69 -19.91 -6.07
C THR A 25 -18.08 -18.45 -6.05
N LYS A 26 -19.39 -18.21 -5.94
CA LYS A 26 -19.94 -16.86 -5.86
C LYS A 26 -19.63 -16.34 -4.47
N VAL A 27 -18.47 -15.70 -4.32
CA VAL A 27 -18.10 -15.00 -3.10
C VAL A 27 -19.05 -13.83 -2.93
N THR A 28 -19.97 -13.97 -1.98
CA THR A 28 -20.91 -12.91 -1.65
C THR A 28 -20.31 -12.15 -0.47
N VAL A 29 -19.75 -10.98 -0.72
CA VAL A 29 -19.21 -10.13 0.34
C VAL A 29 -20.41 -9.54 1.08
N LEU A 30 -20.67 -10.04 2.29
CA LEU A 30 -21.80 -9.62 3.14
C LEU A 30 -21.56 -8.26 3.81
N ALA A 31 -20.36 -7.68 3.67
CA ALA A 31 -20.00 -6.42 4.28
C ALA A 31 -20.00 -5.29 3.26
N ASN A 32 -20.48 -4.12 3.69
CA ASN A 32 -20.34 -2.88 2.93
C ASN A 32 -18.84 -2.52 2.94
N ILE A 33 -18.15 -2.75 1.82
CA ILE A 33 -16.71 -2.44 1.71
C ILE A 33 -16.56 -0.91 1.80
N PRO A 34 -15.72 -0.39 2.71
CA PRO A 34 -15.50 1.04 2.81
C PRO A 34 -14.98 1.58 1.48
N LYS A 35 -15.53 2.71 1.03
CA LYS A 35 -15.08 3.39 -0.20
C LYS A 35 -13.84 4.24 0.03
N ALA A 36 -13.59 4.63 1.26
CA ALA A 36 -12.45 5.42 1.67
C ALA A 36 -11.92 4.92 3.02
N ILE A 37 -10.63 5.13 3.24
CA ILE A 37 -9.96 4.89 4.53
C ILE A 37 -9.05 6.06 4.87
N ASP A 38 -8.93 6.33 6.16
CA ASP A 38 -7.92 7.25 6.70
C ASP A 38 -6.86 6.44 7.41
N LEU A 39 -5.60 6.63 7.02
CA LEU A 39 -4.44 6.05 7.67
C LEU A 39 -3.74 7.12 8.49
N SER A 40 -3.39 6.78 9.73
CA SER A 40 -2.64 7.65 10.63
C SER A 40 -1.27 7.04 10.89
N PHE A 41 -0.22 7.79 10.53
CA PHE A 41 1.16 7.39 10.69
C PHE A 41 1.80 8.16 11.83
N ASN A 42 2.20 7.44 12.86
CA ASN A 42 2.71 8.00 14.11
C ASN A 42 4.22 7.81 14.25
N ARG A 43 4.90 7.36 13.21
CA ARG A 43 6.36 7.32 13.13
C ARG A 43 6.78 7.34 11.67
N VAL A 44 7.85 8.06 11.39
CA VAL A 44 8.49 8.10 10.09
C VAL A 44 9.95 7.70 10.27
N GLU A 45 10.44 6.87 9.37
CA GLU A 45 11.87 6.59 9.25
C GLU A 45 12.32 6.97 7.85
N TRP A 46 13.51 7.55 7.77
CA TRP A 46 14.20 7.87 6.53
C TRP A 46 15.60 7.24 6.61
N ASP A 47 16.05 6.62 5.52
CA ASP A 47 17.40 6.07 5.42
C ASP A 47 18.27 6.83 4.41
N SER A 48 19.56 6.50 4.38
CA SER A 48 20.54 7.16 3.52
C SER A 48 20.32 6.95 2.02
N LEU A 49 19.41 6.06 1.62
CA LEU A 49 19.04 5.82 0.22
C LEU A 49 17.75 6.56 -0.16
N ASP A 50 17.32 7.52 0.66
CA ASP A 50 16.08 8.26 0.45
C ASP A 50 14.84 7.36 0.40
N VAL A 51 14.90 6.22 1.09
CA VAL A 51 13.73 5.37 1.34
C VAL A 51 13.04 5.90 2.58
N ILE A 52 11.75 6.22 2.44
CA ILE A 52 10.92 6.69 3.54
C ILE A 52 9.92 5.61 3.90
N LYS A 53 9.86 5.29 5.20
CA LYS A 53 8.89 4.37 5.79
C LYS A 53 7.98 5.12 6.74
N LEU A 54 6.68 4.97 6.53
CA LEU A 54 5.61 5.48 7.37
C LEU A 54 5.05 4.31 8.18
N TYR A 55 4.97 4.46 9.49
CA TYR A 55 4.47 3.41 10.38
C TYR A 55 3.14 3.84 10.97
N THR A 56 2.15 2.95 10.86
CA THR A 56 0.89 3.06 11.60
C THR A 56 1.10 2.68 13.07
N SER A 57 0.15 3.03 13.93
CA SER A 57 0.21 2.76 15.37
C SER A 57 0.28 1.27 15.72
N ASP A 58 -0.20 0.39 14.84
CA ASP A 58 -0.11 -1.06 14.95
C ASP A 58 1.20 -1.65 14.40
N GLY A 59 2.15 -0.80 13.98
CA GLY A 59 3.48 -1.19 13.54
C GLY A 59 3.61 -1.59 12.07
N ARG A 60 2.55 -1.46 11.25
CA ARG A 60 2.66 -1.75 9.81
C ARG A 60 3.46 -0.68 9.09
N ALA A 61 4.52 -1.10 8.42
CA ALA A 61 5.39 -0.24 7.63
C ALA A 61 4.85 -0.06 6.21
N HIS A 62 4.73 1.20 5.79
CA HIS A 62 4.35 1.59 4.45
C HIS A 62 5.51 2.36 3.81
N GLU A 63 5.88 2.01 2.60
CA GLU A 63 7.01 2.63 1.90
C GLU A 63 6.49 3.74 0.98
N LEU A 64 7.06 4.93 1.09
CA LEU A 64 6.80 6.03 0.17
C LEU A 64 7.72 5.91 -1.04
N ILE A 65 7.13 5.71 -2.21
CA ILE A 65 7.84 5.58 -3.48
C ILE A 65 7.52 6.83 -4.29
N CYS A 66 8.50 7.72 -4.47
CA CYS A 66 8.34 8.88 -5.35
C CYS A 66 8.98 8.63 -6.72
N SER A 67 8.29 9.02 -7.79
CA SER A 67 8.72 8.80 -9.19
C SER A 67 10.09 9.43 -9.51
N PHE A 68 10.44 10.53 -8.83
CA PHE A 68 11.71 11.22 -9.00
C PHE A 68 12.89 10.57 -8.27
N ASN A 69 12.65 9.57 -7.40
CA ASN A 69 13.75 8.87 -6.72
C ASN A 69 14.33 7.79 -7.65
N PRO A 70 15.61 7.93 -8.08
CA PRO A 70 16.22 7.05 -9.07
C PRO A 70 16.38 5.60 -8.60
N TRP A 71 16.32 5.31 -7.30
CA TRP A 71 16.45 3.96 -6.76
C TRP A 71 15.27 3.05 -7.10
N TYR A 72 14.09 3.63 -7.36
CA TYR A 72 12.90 2.85 -7.63
C TYR A 72 12.71 2.55 -9.13
N GLY A 73 13.20 3.42 -10.02
CA GLY A 73 12.99 3.28 -11.47
C GLY A 73 11.51 3.37 -11.87
N GLU A 74 10.69 4.02 -11.06
CA GLU A 74 9.23 4.03 -11.16
C GLU A 74 8.71 5.31 -11.82
N SER A 75 7.68 5.19 -12.66
CA SER A 75 7.08 6.35 -13.36
C SER A 75 5.99 7.06 -12.57
N ARG A 76 5.57 6.53 -11.42
CA ARG A 76 4.44 7.05 -10.65
C ARG A 76 4.68 6.98 -9.15
N SER A 77 4.39 8.09 -8.47
CA SER A 77 4.44 8.16 -7.03
C SER A 77 3.31 7.38 -6.35
N ARG A 78 3.62 6.76 -5.22
CA ARG A 78 2.69 5.91 -4.46
C ARG A 78 3.15 5.67 -3.03
N ILE A 79 2.23 5.22 -2.18
CA ILE A 79 2.54 4.52 -0.93
C ILE A 79 2.26 3.04 -1.11
N GLU A 80 3.18 2.19 -0.65
CA GLU A 80 3.10 0.74 -0.77
C GLU A 80 3.14 0.07 0.60
N TYR A 81 2.18 -0.81 0.87
CA TYR A 81 2.21 -1.68 2.04
C TYR A 81 2.76 -3.05 1.65
N LYS A 82 3.85 -3.46 2.31
CA LYS A 82 4.38 -4.83 2.25
C LYS A 82 4.20 -5.50 3.60
N ASN A 83 3.79 -6.76 3.60
CA ASN A 83 3.72 -7.53 4.84
C ASN A 83 5.13 -7.92 5.34
N GLN A 84 5.19 -8.59 6.50
CA GLN A 84 6.43 -9.09 7.09
C GLN A 84 7.26 -10.02 6.18
N TYR A 85 6.64 -10.63 5.17
CA TYR A 85 7.29 -11.50 4.18
C TYR A 85 7.74 -10.73 2.93
N ARG A 86 7.72 -9.39 2.96
CA ARG A 86 8.03 -8.48 1.85
C ARG A 86 7.11 -8.65 0.63
N ILE A 87 5.94 -9.24 0.80
CA ILE A 87 4.93 -9.38 -0.24
C ILE A 87 4.11 -8.09 -0.27
N ARG A 88 3.98 -7.48 -1.46
CA ARG A 88 3.12 -6.31 -1.69
C ARG A 88 1.66 -6.69 -1.42
N VAL A 89 1.03 -6.00 -0.48
CA VAL A 89 -0.38 -6.23 -0.10
C VAL A 89 -1.27 -5.14 -0.66
N ALA A 90 -0.82 -3.88 -0.61
CA ALA A 90 -1.58 -2.75 -1.13
C ALA A 90 -0.64 -1.70 -1.72
N GLN A 91 -1.15 -0.93 -2.68
CA GLN A 91 -0.48 0.23 -3.23
C GLN A 91 -1.51 1.31 -3.53
N PHE A 92 -1.17 2.56 -3.22
CA PHE A 92 -2.06 3.70 -3.42
C PHE A 92 -1.30 4.75 -4.20
N SER A 93 -1.79 5.07 -5.39
CA SER A 93 -1.20 6.10 -6.25
C SER A 93 -1.37 7.49 -5.65
N MET A 94 -0.47 8.40 -5.97
CA MET A 94 -0.60 9.81 -5.61
C MET A 94 0.02 10.70 -6.68
N ASP A 95 -0.28 12.00 -6.59
CA ASP A 95 0.39 13.02 -7.39
C ASP A 95 1.87 13.20 -6.98
N ASP A 96 2.74 13.46 -7.96
CA ASP A 96 4.18 13.60 -7.73
C ASP A 96 4.53 14.83 -6.87
N HIS A 97 3.75 15.91 -6.97
CA HIS A 97 3.92 17.08 -6.11
C HIS A 97 3.52 16.77 -4.67
N ALA A 98 2.46 15.98 -4.46
CA ALA A 98 2.10 15.49 -3.13
C ALA A 98 3.19 14.59 -2.54
N CYS A 99 3.76 13.69 -3.35
CA CYS A 99 4.88 12.84 -2.93
C CYS A 99 6.10 13.66 -2.54
N LEU A 100 6.48 14.67 -3.34
CA LEU A 100 7.62 15.54 -3.06
C LEU A 100 7.45 16.30 -1.75
N LYS A 101 6.24 16.81 -1.46
CA LYS A 101 5.95 17.48 -0.19
C LYS A 101 6.10 16.54 1.00
N LEU A 102 5.49 15.36 0.93
CA LEU A 102 5.60 14.36 1.99
C LEU A 102 7.05 13.86 2.17
N PHE A 103 7.77 13.70 1.07
CA PHE A 103 9.19 13.33 1.06
C PHE A 103 10.05 14.36 1.79
N ASN A 104 9.93 15.64 1.41
CA ASN A 104 10.69 16.72 2.04
C ASN A 104 10.30 16.91 3.50
N PHE A 105 9.00 16.82 3.82
CA PHE A 105 8.53 16.83 5.19
C PHE A 105 9.21 15.72 5.98
N SER A 106 9.16 14.47 5.50
CA SER A 106 9.73 13.32 6.20
C SER A 106 11.22 13.49 6.49
N LYS A 107 12.00 14.01 5.53
CA LYS A 107 13.45 14.23 5.74
C LYS A 107 13.78 15.23 6.85
N ILE A 108 12.92 16.20 7.09
CA ILE A 108 13.15 17.28 8.06
C ILE A 108 12.43 16.97 9.38
N ALA A 109 11.26 16.33 9.32
CA ALA A 109 10.28 16.19 10.39
C ALA A 109 10.26 14.83 11.08
N PHE A 110 11.01 13.82 10.61
CA PHE A 110 10.73 12.43 10.97
C PHE A 110 10.71 12.17 12.49
N GLU A 111 11.58 12.82 13.27
CA GLU A 111 11.63 12.70 14.73
C GLU A 111 10.41 13.33 15.44
N GLY A 112 9.78 14.32 14.82
CA GLY A 112 8.61 15.01 15.36
C GLY A 112 7.29 14.27 15.12
N VAL A 113 7.26 13.28 14.23
CA VAL A 113 6.04 12.49 13.95
C VAL A 113 5.83 11.47 15.06
N ASN A 114 4.73 11.61 15.79
CA ASN A 114 4.38 10.77 16.93
C ASN A 114 2.86 10.60 17.06
N GLN A 115 2.38 10.04 18.19
CA GLN A 115 0.94 9.83 18.42
C GLN A 115 0.15 11.14 18.52
N GLU A 116 0.76 12.23 19.00
CA GLU A 116 0.12 13.55 19.12
C GLU A 116 0.20 14.33 17.80
N HIS A 117 1.24 14.08 17.02
CA HIS A 117 1.55 14.74 15.76
C HIS A 117 1.66 13.71 14.62
N PRO A 118 0.57 13.02 14.25
CA PRO A 118 0.62 12.02 13.19
C PRO A 118 0.54 12.67 11.80
N VAL A 119 1.05 11.96 10.79
CA VAL A 119 0.71 12.22 9.39
C VAL A 119 -0.57 11.45 9.06
N ASN A 120 -1.62 12.14 8.65
CA ASN A 120 -2.88 11.50 8.25
C ASN A 120 -3.02 11.50 6.73
N ILE A 121 -3.43 10.36 6.18
CA ILE A 121 -3.57 10.17 4.73
C ILE A 121 -4.94 9.56 4.44
N SER A 122 -5.73 10.27 3.64
CA SER A 122 -7.02 9.78 3.16
C SER A 122 -6.86 9.11 1.81
N ILE A 123 -7.51 7.96 1.64
CA ILE A 123 -7.40 7.11 0.45
C ILE A 123 -8.80 6.81 -0.08
N ASP A 124 -8.99 7.01 -1.38
CA ASP A 124 -10.12 6.45 -2.12
C ASP A 124 -9.77 5.00 -2.53
N LEU A 125 -10.51 4.03 -1.98
CA LEU A 125 -10.32 2.60 -2.22
C LEU A 125 -10.89 2.12 -3.55
N ILE A 126 -11.79 2.89 -4.18
CA ILE A 126 -12.31 2.58 -5.51
C ILE A 126 -11.25 2.90 -6.54
N GLN A 127 -10.56 4.04 -6.38
CA GLN A 127 -9.53 4.51 -7.30
C GLN A 127 -8.12 4.04 -6.94
N ASN A 128 -7.92 3.50 -5.73
CA ASN A 128 -6.59 3.25 -5.15
C ASN A 128 -5.71 4.50 -5.24
N HIS A 129 -6.26 5.64 -4.82
CA HIS A 129 -5.64 6.94 -4.93
C HIS A 129 -5.68 7.68 -3.60
N ILE A 130 -4.57 8.33 -3.26
CA ILE A 130 -4.47 9.20 -2.09
C ILE A 130 -5.12 10.53 -2.45
N THR A 131 -6.15 10.90 -1.70
CA THR A 131 -6.95 12.11 -1.94
C THR A 131 -6.55 13.26 -1.05
N ASN A 132 -5.97 12.99 0.12
CA ASN A 132 -5.54 14.00 1.06
C ASN A 132 -4.31 13.54 1.87
N ILE A 133 -3.43 14.48 2.19
CA ILE A 133 -2.28 14.28 3.09
C ILE A 133 -2.25 15.46 4.06
N GLU A 134 -2.47 15.18 5.33
CA GLU A 134 -2.38 16.15 6.41
C GLU A 134 -1.05 15.95 7.13
N LEU A 135 -0.19 16.95 7.02
CA LEU A 135 1.10 16.98 7.70
C LEU A 135 0.95 17.70 9.04
N PRO A 136 1.47 17.15 10.14
CA PRO A 136 1.42 17.82 11.42
C PRO A 136 2.36 19.03 11.41
N ALA A 137 1.97 20.07 12.16
CA ALA A 137 2.87 21.16 12.47
C ALA A 137 3.87 20.68 13.52
N VAL A 138 5.09 20.38 13.08
CA VAL A 138 6.21 20.06 13.96
C VAL A 138 7.18 21.24 14.00
N ASP A 139 7.57 21.67 15.20
CA ASP A 139 8.63 22.65 15.38
C ASP A 139 9.99 21.94 15.26
N PHE A 140 10.74 22.26 14.21
CA PHE A 140 12.00 21.61 13.86
C PHE A 140 13.18 22.01 14.76
N TYR A 141 13.04 23.08 15.55
CA TYR A 141 14.15 23.68 16.30
C TYR A 141 13.96 23.61 17.82
N GLU A 142 12.79 23.25 18.32
CA GLU A 142 12.59 23.07 19.76
C GLU A 142 13.12 21.71 20.24
N LYS A 143 14.41 21.70 20.61
CA LYS A 143 14.88 20.78 21.66
C LYS A 143 14.23 21.17 22.99
N SER A 144 12.98 20.79 23.31
CA SER A 144 12.55 20.71 24.73
C SER A 144 11.16 20.14 25.02
N PRO A 145 10.96 19.61 26.25
CA PRO A 145 9.86 18.73 26.63
C PRO A 145 8.54 19.46 27.02
N ASN A 146 8.30 20.69 26.58
CA ASN A 146 7.08 21.42 26.97
C ASN A 146 6.52 22.29 25.85
N LEU A 147 5.47 21.73 25.24
CA LEU A 147 4.45 22.35 24.40
C LEU A 147 4.13 23.81 24.76
N GLY A 148 4.27 24.68 23.76
CA GLY A 148 3.95 26.10 23.87
C GLY A 148 3.52 26.76 22.57
N LYS A 149 2.29 26.45 22.12
CA LYS A 149 1.38 27.27 21.29
C LYS A 149 1.32 27.05 19.76
N LYS A 150 0.07 26.79 19.36
CA LYS A 150 -0.61 26.95 18.06
C LYS A 150 -0.14 26.06 16.90
N ALA A 151 -0.77 24.89 16.85
CA ALA A 151 -0.90 24.08 15.65
C ALA A 151 -1.45 24.92 14.47
N GLN A 152 -0.65 25.06 13.42
CA GLN A 152 -1.13 25.50 12.11
C GLN A 152 -1.34 24.26 11.25
N THR A 153 -2.60 23.86 11.07
CA THR A 153 -2.99 22.77 10.18
C THR A 153 -2.76 23.18 8.73
N ALA A 154 -1.75 22.62 8.07
CA ALA A 154 -1.59 22.77 6.62
C ALA A 154 -2.52 21.78 5.92
N ASN A 155 -3.73 22.23 5.57
CA ASN A 155 -4.64 21.47 4.71
C ASN A 155 -4.19 21.61 3.25
N LEU A 156 -3.66 20.53 2.67
CA LEU A 156 -3.35 20.47 1.25
C LEU A 156 -4.51 19.78 0.53
N LYS A 157 -5.47 20.57 0.04
CA LYS A 157 -6.48 20.08 -0.89
C LYS A 157 -5.93 20.14 -2.32
N PHE A 158 -6.04 19.03 -3.03
CA PHE A 158 -5.67 18.88 -4.44
C PHE A 158 -6.92 18.86 -5.31
#